data_AF-A0AB35Q8H2-F1
#
_entry.id   AF-A0AB35Q8H2-F1
#
_cell.length_a   1.000
_cell.length_b   1.000
_cell.length_c   1.000
_cell.angle_alpha   90.00
_cell.angle_beta   90.00
_cell.angle_gamma   90.00
#
_symmetry.space_group_name_H-M   'P 1'
#
loop_
_entity.id
_entity.type
_entity.pdbx_description
1 polymer ?
#
loop_
_entity_poly.entity_id
_entity_poly.type
_entity_poly.pdbx_seq_one_letter_code
_entity_poly.pdbx_strand_id
1 'polypeptide(L)'
;MAGGTCIVINDKGISLITGGKFEVKAGQHIFNDGQRVKAELPNLPVVNEINNYTNKWDFYDLFYESNFSNVKYKLINNKNNTYISGTLDEHGRTQRINTSTNEGYDMLIGIDEGWTVSVETGNEDDEHDYECKCGSHENHEYGGEI
;
A
#
# COMPACT_ATOMS: atom_id res chain seq x y z
N MET A 1 19.36 21.50 -43.60
CA MET A 1 19.84 22.46 -42.58
C MET A 1 19.28 22.03 -41.24
N ALA A 2 20.13 21.77 -40.23
CA ALA A 2 19.71 21.32 -38.89
C ALA A 2 19.31 22.55 -38.06
N GLY A 3 18.00 22.80 -37.96
CA GLY A 3 17.42 24.00 -37.36
C GLY A 3 17.46 24.00 -35.82
N GLY A 4 18.61 24.29 -35.23
CA GLY A 4 18.71 24.66 -33.81
C GLY A 4 18.95 23.51 -32.83
N THR A 5 19.47 22.36 -33.28
CA THR A 5 19.87 21.27 -32.36
C THR A 5 21.30 21.50 -31.84
N CYS A 6 21.50 21.44 -30.52
CA CYS A 6 22.78 21.65 -29.86
C CYS A 6 22.98 20.65 -28.70
N ILE A 7 24.23 20.24 -28.47
CA ILE A 7 24.66 19.54 -27.25
C ILE A 7 25.49 20.51 -26.43
N VAL A 8 25.06 20.78 -25.20
CA VAL A 8 25.75 21.68 -24.26
C VAL A 8 26.42 20.82 -23.18
N ILE A 9 27.72 21.03 -22.98
CA ILE A 9 28.51 20.34 -21.95
C ILE A 9 29.16 21.40 -21.07
N ASN A 10 28.93 21.34 -19.76
CA ASN A 10 29.49 22.26 -18.77
C ASN A 10 29.70 21.57 -17.41
N ASP A 11 30.06 22.36 -16.40
CA ASP A 11 30.26 21.93 -15.00
C ASP A 11 29.01 21.31 -14.35
N LYS A 12 27.81 21.57 -14.88
CA LYS A 12 26.54 20.97 -14.43
C LYS A 12 26.17 19.69 -15.17
N GLY A 13 26.92 19.31 -16.21
CA GLY A 13 26.72 18.07 -16.97
C GLY A 13 26.43 18.27 -18.46
N ILE A 14 25.65 17.35 -19.04
CA ILE A 14 25.34 17.30 -20.47
C ILE A 14 23.86 17.60 -20.68
N SER A 15 23.55 18.54 -21.58
CA SER A 15 22.18 18.91 -21.96
C SER A 15 21.99 18.86 -23.47
N LEU A 16 20.83 18.37 -23.91
CA LEU A 16 20.45 18.25 -25.31
C LEU A 16 19.34 19.25 -25.61
N ILE A 17 19.58 20.17 -26.55
CA ILE A 17 18.62 21.17 -26.99
C ILE A 17 18.22 20.82 -28.42
N THR A 18 16.94 20.65 -28.69
CA THR A 18 16.42 20.39 -30.04
C THR A 18 15.06 21.04 -30.21
N GLY A 19 14.80 21.61 -31.38
CA GLY A 19 13.46 22.11 -31.74
C GLY A 19 12.49 21.00 -32.18
N GLY A 20 13.01 19.78 -32.39
CA GLY A 20 12.24 18.62 -32.82
C GLY A 20 12.16 17.53 -31.75
N LYS A 21 12.00 16.27 -32.18
CA LYS A 21 11.95 15.10 -31.29
C LYS A 21 13.37 14.66 -30.90
N PHE A 22 13.60 14.45 -29.61
CA PHE A 22 14.75 13.71 -29.11
C PHE A 22 14.35 12.23 -28.96
N GLU A 23 15.03 11.33 -29.69
CA GLU A 23 14.77 9.90 -29.64
C GLU A 23 16.09 9.15 -29.43
N VAL A 24 16.19 8.42 -28.32
CA VAL A 24 17.34 7.57 -28.00
C VAL A 24 16.98 6.14 -28.35
N LYS A 25 17.79 5.49 -29.19
CA LYS A 25 17.65 4.08 -29.52
C LYS A 25 18.82 3.33 -28.89
N ALA A 26 18.53 2.47 -27.92
CA ALA A 26 19.52 1.62 -27.28
C ALA A 26 19.16 0.14 -27.47
N GLY A 27 20.16 -0.71 -27.70
CA GLY A 27 19.97 -2.16 -27.78
C GLY A 27 19.90 -2.83 -26.40
N GLN A 28 20.42 -2.17 -25.37
CA GLN A 28 20.38 -2.62 -23.98
C GLN A 28 20.05 -1.42 -23.10
N HIS A 29 18.99 -1.56 -22.31
CA HIS A 29 18.64 -0.61 -21.26
C HIS A 29 19.04 -1.23 -19.92
N ILE A 30 19.71 -0.46 -19.06
CA ILE A 30 19.83 -0.82 -17.64
C ILE A 30 18.50 -0.42 -17.01
N PHE A 31 17.67 -1.40 -16.70
CA PHE A 31 16.49 -1.18 -15.88
C PHE A 31 16.95 -1.31 -14.43
N ASN A 32 16.88 -0.21 -13.68
CA ASN A 32 16.84 -0.31 -12.23
C ASN A 32 15.58 -1.11 -11.89
N ASP A 33 15.68 -2.06 -10.97
CA ASP A 33 14.70 -3.11 -10.74
C ASP A 33 13.25 -2.57 -10.65
N GLY A 34 12.28 -3.37 -11.08
CA GLY A 34 10.88 -2.96 -11.06
C GLY A 34 10.38 -2.78 -9.63
N GLN A 35 9.47 -1.82 -9.39
CA GLN A 35 8.81 -1.67 -8.10
C GLN A 35 8.08 -2.98 -7.75
N ARG A 36 8.48 -3.63 -6.66
CA ARG A 36 7.84 -4.85 -6.17
C ARG A 36 6.66 -4.48 -5.29
N VAL A 37 5.46 -4.83 -5.71
CA VAL A 37 4.21 -4.59 -4.97
C VAL A 37 3.63 -5.91 -4.48
N LYS A 38 2.89 -5.89 -3.36
CA LYS A 38 2.16 -7.08 -2.92
C LYS A 38 1.01 -7.40 -3.86
N ALA A 39 0.78 -8.68 -4.11
CA ALA A 39 -0.32 -9.13 -4.97
C ALA A 39 -1.61 -9.28 -4.15
N GLU A 40 -2.72 -8.82 -4.70
CA GLU A 40 -4.04 -9.07 -4.11
C GLU A 40 -4.49 -10.50 -4.43
N LEU A 41 -4.90 -11.25 -3.41
CA LEU A 41 -5.48 -12.57 -3.56
C LEU A 41 -6.99 -12.52 -3.32
N PRO A 42 -7.80 -13.17 -4.18
CA PRO A 42 -9.21 -13.35 -3.88
C PRO A 42 -9.37 -14.28 -2.66
N ASN A 43 -10.37 -14.00 -1.82
CA ASN A 43 -10.75 -14.94 -0.78
C ASN A 43 -11.33 -16.21 -1.42
N LEU A 44 -10.63 -17.34 -1.29
CA LEU A 44 -11.01 -18.58 -1.97
C LEU A 44 -12.12 -19.33 -1.20
N PRO A 45 -13.14 -19.84 -1.90
CA PRO A 45 -14.16 -20.67 -1.28
C PRO A 45 -13.56 -22.01 -0.80
N VAL A 46 -14.12 -22.57 0.27
CA VAL A 46 -13.66 -23.83 0.85
C VAL A 46 -13.97 -24.98 -0.12
N VAL A 47 -12.93 -25.49 -0.79
CA VAL A 47 -13.01 -26.72 -1.59
C VAL A 47 -12.26 -27.81 -0.83
N ASN A 48 -13.04 -28.65 -0.14
CA ASN A 48 -12.65 -29.89 0.55
C ASN A 48 -11.99 -29.79 1.94
N GLU A 49 -12.13 -30.90 2.68
CA GLU A 49 -12.23 -31.09 4.14
C GLU A 49 -10.99 -30.79 5.01
N ILE A 50 -9.98 -30.04 4.55
CA ILE A 50 -8.80 -29.75 5.39
C ILE A 50 -8.35 -28.29 5.28
N ASN A 51 -9.24 -27.35 5.54
CA ASN A 51 -8.85 -26.01 5.99
C ASN A 51 -8.78 -26.04 7.53
N ASN A 52 -7.63 -26.44 8.06
CA ASN A 52 -7.43 -26.61 9.50
C ASN A 52 -7.45 -25.29 10.29
N TYR A 53 -7.25 -24.16 9.60
CA TYR A 53 -7.14 -22.86 10.23
C TYR A 53 -8.13 -21.90 9.61
N THR A 54 -8.98 -21.33 10.46
CA THR A 54 -9.99 -20.36 10.06
C THR A 54 -10.04 -19.23 11.07
N ASN A 55 -10.10 -18.00 10.57
CA ASN A 55 -10.15 -16.81 11.39
C ASN A 55 -11.23 -15.84 10.87
N LYS A 56 -11.84 -15.11 11.81
CA LYS A 56 -12.77 -14.01 11.57
C LYS A 56 -12.53 -12.99 12.69
N TRP A 57 -12.38 -11.72 12.35
CA TRP A 57 -12.16 -10.65 13.32
C TRP A 57 -13.44 -9.81 13.47
N ASP A 58 -13.74 -9.41 14.70
CA ASP A 58 -14.87 -8.56 15.06
C ASP A 58 -14.35 -7.17 15.44
N PHE A 59 -14.85 -6.16 14.72
CA PHE A 59 -14.47 -4.76 14.85
C PHE A 59 -15.67 -3.87 15.16
N TYR A 60 -16.78 -4.46 15.61
CA TYR A 60 -17.99 -3.73 15.94
C TYR A 60 -17.69 -2.52 16.85
N ASP A 61 -17.00 -2.75 17.98
CA ASP A 61 -16.73 -1.70 18.97
C ASP A 61 -15.85 -0.55 18.45
N LEU A 62 -15.05 -0.77 17.40
CA LEU A 62 -14.22 0.29 16.82
C LEU A 62 -14.98 1.14 15.80
N PHE A 63 -16.03 0.61 15.17
CA PHE A 63 -16.71 1.24 14.05
C PHE A 63 -18.23 1.28 14.19
N TYR A 64 -18.79 1.09 15.40
CA TYR A 64 -20.24 0.98 15.62
C TYR A 64 -21.03 2.22 15.19
N GLU A 65 -20.40 3.40 15.18
CA GLU A 65 -20.99 4.65 14.71
C GLU A 65 -20.91 4.82 13.17
N SER A 66 -20.14 3.97 12.50
CA SER A 66 -19.91 4.01 11.06
C SER A 66 -20.80 3.02 10.32
N ASN A 67 -21.05 3.29 9.04
CA ASN A 67 -21.61 2.26 8.17
C ASN A 67 -20.52 1.22 7.85
N PHE A 68 -20.68 -0.01 8.32
CA PHE A 68 -19.70 -1.09 8.13
C PHE A 68 -19.35 -1.38 6.66
N SER A 69 -20.28 -1.13 5.72
CA SER A 69 -19.99 -1.27 4.28
C SER A 69 -18.97 -0.25 3.76
N ASN A 70 -18.75 0.85 4.49
CA ASN A 70 -17.72 1.83 4.19
C ASN A 70 -16.38 1.52 4.86
N VAL A 71 -16.35 0.57 5.81
CA VAL A 71 -15.12 0.18 6.50
C VAL A 71 -14.44 -0.92 5.70
N LYS A 72 -13.24 -0.59 5.20
CA LYS A 72 -12.43 -1.46 4.36
C LYS A 72 -11.24 -1.98 5.14
N TYR A 73 -10.81 -3.18 4.82
CA TYR A 73 -9.64 -3.79 5.43
C TYR A 73 -8.72 -4.46 4.39
N LYS A 74 -7.45 -4.60 4.75
CA LYS A 74 -6.44 -5.39 4.05
C LYS A 74 -5.74 -6.31 5.05
N LEU A 75 -5.79 -7.62 4.82
CA LEU A 75 -5.05 -8.64 5.54
C LEU A 75 -3.78 -8.96 4.77
N ILE A 76 -2.62 -8.69 5.34
CA ILE A 76 -1.34 -8.67 4.66
C ILE A 76 -0.51 -9.85 5.14
N ASN A 77 -0.06 -10.69 4.21
CA ASN A 77 0.88 -11.76 4.48
C ASN A 77 2.27 -11.37 3.94
N ASN A 78 3.16 -10.98 4.85
CA ASN A 78 4.52 -10.56 4.50
C ASN A 78 5.42 -11.70 4.05
N LYS A 79 5.08 -12.96 4.37
CA LYS A 79 5.91 -14.12 3.99
C LYS A 79 5.84 -14.42 2.50
N ASN A 80 4.65 -14.29 1.92
CA ASN A 80 4.41 -14.55 0.50
C ASN A 80 4.15 -13.26 -0.32
N ASN A 81 4.24 -12.09 0.31
CA ASN A 81 3.98 -10.78 -0.32
C ASN A 81 2.60 -10.69 -0.96
N THR A 82 1.58 -11.19 -0.27
CA THR A 82 0.19 -11.12 -0.72
C THR A 82 -0.68 -10.39 0.29
N TYR A 83 -1.86 -9.93 -0.15
CA TYR A 83 -2.87 -9.43 0.75
C TYR A 83 -4.27 -9.78 0.28
N ILE A 84 -5.23 -9.80 1.21
CA ILE A 84 -6.66 -10.02 0.95
C ILE A 84 -7.39 -8.74 1.37
N SER A 85 -8.21 -8.18 0.49
CA SER A 85 -9.03 -7.01 0.79
C SER A 85 -10.48 -7.41 1.08
N GLY A 86 -11.23 -6.53 1.75
CA GLY A 86 -12.65 -6.70 1.96
C GLY A 86 -13.28 -5.54 2.73
N THR A 87 -14.59 -5.65 2.98
CA THR A 87 -15.35 -4.75 3.84
C THR A 87 -15.93 -5.51 5.03
N LEU A 88 -16.26 -4.79 6.10
CA LEU A 88 -16.97 -5.40 7.23
C LEU A 88 -18.40 -5.83 6.82
N ASP A 89 -18.88 -6.91 7.42
CA ASP A 89 -20.26 -7.36 7.33
C ASP A 89 -21.20 -6.50 8.20
N GLU A 90 -22.50 -6.78 8.16
CA GLU A 90 -23.53 -6.05 8.92
C GLU A 90 -23.33 -6.10 10.45
N HIS A 91 -22.47 -6.99 10.95
CA HIS A 91 -22.14 -7.13 12.36
C HIS A 91 -20.76 -6.54 12.70
N GLY A 92 -20.12 -5.81 11.78
CA GLY A 92 -18.81 -5.23 12.00
C GLY A 92 -17.66 -6.23 11.91
N ARG A 93 -17.83 -7.34 11.18
CA ARG A 93 -16.84 -8.44 11.14
C ARG A 93 -16.24 -8.62 9.75
N THR A 94 -15.00 -9.09 9.69
CA THR A 94 -14.34 -9.43 8.41
C THR A 94 -15.02 -10.64 7.76
N GLN A 95 -14.74 -10.88 6.48
CA GLN A 95 -15.02 -12.21 5.91
C GLN A 95 -14.19 -13.28 6.63
N ARG A 96 -14.72 -14.51 6.64
CA ARG A 96 -13.98 -15.66 7.17
C ARG A 96 -12.86 -16.02 6.20
N ILE A 97 -11.64 -16.09 6.72
CA ILE A 97 -10.46 -16.54 5.99
C ILE A 97 -10.22 -17.99 6.35
N ASN A 98 -9.86 -18.79 5.34
CA ASN A 98 -9.54 -20.21 5.49
C ASN A 98 -8.18 -20.47 4.89
N THR A 99 -7.31 -21.13 5.65
CA THR A 99 -5.96 -21.48 5.23
C THR A 99 -5.66 -22.94 5.56
N SER A 100 -4.79 -23.56 4.76
CA SER A 100 -4.34 -24.93 4.99
C SER A 100 -3.36 -25.02 6.17
N THR A 101 -2.65 -23.93 6.46
CA THR A 101 -1.66 -23.80 7.54
C THR A 101 -1.98 -22.60 8.43
N ASN A 102 -1.38 -22.55 9.62
CA ASN A 102 -1.51 -21.38 10.50
C ASN A 102 -0.67 -20.23 9.93
N GLU A 103 -1.35 -19.21 9.40
CA GLU A 103 -0.72 -18.04 8.80
C GLU A 103 -0.96 -16.80 9.67
N GLY A 104 0.09 -15.99 9.83
CA GLY A 104 0.01 -14.69 10.49
C GLY A 104 -0.25 -13.60 9.46
N TYR A 105 -1.13 -12.66 9.80
CA TYR A 105 -1.50 -11.53 8.97
C TYR A 105 -1.36 -10.24 9.76
N ASP A 106 -0.80 -9.21 9.12
CA ASP A 106 -0.97 -7.83 9.58
C ASP A 106 -2.26 -7.28 8.99
N MET A 107 -2.91 -6.35 9.69
CA MET A 107 -4.20 -5.84 9.27
C MET A 107 -4.22 -4.32 9.27
N LEU A 108 -4.64 -3.77 8.12
CA LEU A 108 -5.02 -2.37 7.99
C LEU A 108 -6.54 -2.30 7.90
N ILE A 109 -7.17 -1.38 8.63
CA ILE A 109 -8.63 -1.21 8.66
C ILE A 109 -9.01 0.25 8.89
N GLY A 110 -10.07 0.71 8.24
CA GLY A 110 -10.64 2.04 8.45
C GLY A 110 -11.65 2.43 7.36
N ILE A 111 -11.92 3.72 7.22
CA ILE A 111 -12.94 4.25 6.29
C ILE A 111 -12.33 4.83 5.01
N ASP A 112 -11.04 5.21 5.04
CA ASP A 112 -10.33 5.83 3.91
C ASP A 112 -9.55 4.80 3.08
N GLU A 113 -9.47 4.92 1.75
CA GLU A 113 -8.72 3.97 0.92
C GLU A 113 -7.26 4.35 0.65
N GLY A 114 -6.77 5.44 1.25
CA GLY A 114 -5.43 5.97 1.03
C GLY A 114 -4.26 5.07 1.45
N TRP A 115 -4.50 3.92 2.10
CA TRP A 115 -3.41 3.07 2.58
C TRP A 115 -2.80 2.21 1.47
N THR A 116 -1.53 2.44 1.21
CA THR A 116 -0.71 1.63 0.30
C THR A 116 0.03 0.55 1.08
N VAL A 117 0.07 -0.68 0.52
CA VAL A 117 0.85 -1.78 1.11
C VAL A 117 2.13 -1.97 0.29
N SER A 118 3.26 -1.61 0.87
CA SER A 118 4.60 -1.78 0.28
C SER A 118 5.27 -3.08 0.75
N VAL A 119 6.27 -3.54 0.00
CA VAL A 119 7.16 -4.63 0.39
C VAL A 119 8.42 -4.03 1.00
N GLU A 120 8.66 -4.28 2.29
CA GLU A 120 9.93 -3.91 2.91
C GLU A 120 11.03 -4.80 2.34
N THR A 121 11.80 -4.25 1.42
CA THR A 121 13.10 -4.81 1.03
C THR A 121 14.10 -4.16 1.97
N GLY A 122 14.94 -4.94 2.67
CA GLY A 122 15.90 -4.43 3.66
C GLY A 122 17.03 -3.54 3.11
N ASN A 123 16.76 -2.71 2.11
CA ASN A 123 17.57 -1.55 1.76
C ASN A 123 17.00 -0.38 2.56
N GLU A 124 17.80 0.11 3.51
CA GLU A 124 17.44 1.14 4.50
C GLU A 124 17.24 2.55 3.90
N ASP A 125 17.11 2.68 2.57
CA ASP A 125 17.22 3.96 1.86
C ASP A 125 15.89 4.51 1.32
N ASP A 126 14.77 3.78 1.44
CA ASP A 126 13.46 4.29 1.02
C ASP A 126 12.73 4.94 2.21
N GLU A 127 13.18 6.15 2.58
CA GLU A 127 12.45 7.04 3.49
C GLU A 127 11.16 7.51 2.80
N HIS A 128 10.09 6.72 2.96
CA HIS A 128 8.76 7.11 2.52
C HIS A 128 8.18 8.07 3.55
N ASP A 129 8.20 9.35 3.22
CA ASP A 129 7.59 10.43 4.01
C ASP A 129 6.05 10.26 3.98
N TYR A 130 5.50 9.56 4.98
CA TYR A 130 4.05 9.44 5.14
C TYR A 130 3.53 10.69 5.83
N GLU A 131 3.09 11.68 5.04
CA GLU A 131 2.37 12.84 5.55
C GLU A 131 0.98 12.38 6.06
N CYS A 132 0.94 11.95 7.31
CA CYS A 132 -0.29 11.58 7.99
C CYS A 132 -1.13 12.85 8.20
N LYS A 133 -2.12 13.08 7.32
CA LYS A 133 -3.08 14.19 7.47
C LYS A 133 -4.15 13.84 8.50
N CYS A 134 -3.74 13.60 9.74
CA CYS A 134 -4.63 13.60 10.88
C CYS A 134 -4.77 15.05 11.38
N GLY A 135 -5.73 15.78 10.81
CA GLY A 135 -6.13 17.07 11.35
C GLY A 135 -7.13 16.88 12.47
N SER A 136 -6.70 16.99 13.73
CA SER A 136 -7.49 17.49 14.88
C SER A 136 -6.56 17.66 16.08
N HIS A 137 -5.97 18.86 16.19
CA HIS A 137 -5.22 19.30 17.36
C HIS A 137 -6.23 19.88 18.35
N GLU A 138 -6.79 19.04 19.23
CA GLU A 138 -7.54 19.52 20.39
C GLU A 138 -6.62 19.49 21.61
N ASN A 139 -6.02 20.65 21.88
CA ASN A 139 -5.31 20.93 23.13
C ASN A 139 -6.32 20.92 24.28
N HIS A 140 -6.33 19.87 25.09
CA HIS A 140 -6.96 19.93 26.40
C HIS A 140 -5.94 20.46 27.41
N GLU A 141 -6.00 21.78 27.65
CA GLU A 141 -5.42 22.44 28.81
C GLU A 141 -6.08 21.88 30.09
N TYR A 142 -5.31 21.21 30.94
CA TYR A 142 -5.73 20.95 32.32
C TYR A 142 -5.37 22.18 33.18
N GLY A 143 -6.34 23.06 33.36
CA GLY A 143 -6.32 24.09 34.40
C GLY A 143 -6.35 23.45 35.80
N GLY A 144 -5.57 24.01 36.71
CA GLY A 144 -5.32 23.46 38.05
C GLY A 144 -6.32 23.84 39.14
N GLU A 145 -6.03 23.22 40.30
CA GLU A 145 -6.36 23.54 41.71
C GLU A 145 -7.83 23.67 42.15
N ILE A 146 -8.25 22.81 43.09
CA ILE A 146 -8.08 22.98 44.56
C ILE A 146 -8.10 21.63 45.28
#